data_AF-A0A661Y3W4-F1
#
_entry.id   AF-A0A661Y3W4-F1
#
_cell.length_a   1.000
_cell.length_b   1.000
_cell.length_c   1.000
_cell.angle_alpha   90.00
_cell.angle_beta   90.00
_cell.angle_gamma   90.00
#
_symmetry.space_group_name_H-M   'P 1'
#
loop_
_entity.id
_entity.type
_entity.pdbx_description
1 polymer ?
#
loop_
_entity_poly.entity_id
_entity_poly.type
_entity_poly.pdbx_seq_one_letter_code
_entity_poly.pdbx_strand_id
1 'polypeptide(L)'
;MSTTTSGMSFFAGPRRDYFYFDFNRFNEVASGTAAPEGFFPPGVASDFFENLNVLAIIIEVPNFMLGDAPDHIGGAFGINGLPRAHNVWVSAKRKQ
;
A
#
# COMPACT_ATOMS: atom_id res chain seq x y z
N MET A 1 -6.13 -3.36 19.54
CA MET A 1 -6.36 -4.45 18.56
C MET A 1 -7.18 -5.50 19.27
N SER A 2 -8.30 -5.91 18.71
CA SER A 2 -9.16 -6.95 19.31
C SER A 2 -9.07 -8.21 18.47
N THR A 3 -8.84 -9.35 19.11
CA THR A 3 -8.74 -10.68 18.48
C THR A 3 -10.06 -11.43 18.68
N THR A 4 -10.64 -12.00 17.62
CA THR A 4 -11.84 -12.85 17.73
C THR A 4 -11.47 -14.33 17.86
N THR A 5 -12.45 -15.17 18.20
CA THR A 5 -12.30 -16.63 18.36
C THR A 5 -11.72 -17.35 17.13
N SER A 6 -11.78 -16.74 15.94
CA SER A 6 -11.25 -17.30 14.68
C SER A 6 -9.83 -16.83 14.34
N GLY A 7 -9.15 -16.09 15.22
CA GLY A 7 -7.79 -15.59 14.99
C GLY A 7 -7.69 -14.35 14.09
N MET A 8 -8.83 -13.76 13.69
CA MET A 8 -8.85 -12.47 13.02
C MET A 8 -8.54 -11.35 14.01
N SER A 9 -7.82 -10.33 13.55
CA SER A 9 -7.53 -9.14 14.34
C SER A 9 -8.08 -7.89 13.68
N PHE A 10 -8.69 -7.03 14.49
CA PHE A 10 -9.33 -5.81 14.03
C PHE A 10 -8.75 -4.58 14.72
N PHE A 11 -8.62 -3.51 13.94
CA PHE A 11 -8.35 -2.17 14.43
C PHE A 11 -9.25 -1.18 13.70
N ALA A 12 -9.90 -0.29 14.44
CA ALA A 12 -10.63 0.84 13.91
C ALA A 12 -10.25 2.06 14.74
N GLY A 13 -9.63 3.06 14.10
CA GLY A 13 -9.22 4.26 14.82
C GLY A 13 -8.14 5.07 14.10
N PRO A 14 -7.65 6.12 14.77
CA PRO A 14 -6.58 6.96 14.24
C PRO A 14 -5.29 6.15 14.14
N ARG A 15 -4.71 6.15 12.95
CA ARG A 15 -3.39 5.59 12.68
C ARG A 15 -2.58 6.65 11.94
N ARG A 16 -1.27 6.67 12.18
CA ARG A 16 -0.36 7.44 11.33
C ARG A 16 -0.52 7.00 9.88
N ASP A 17 -0.58 7.96 8.96
CA ASP A 17 -0.63 7.63 7.55
C ASP A 17 0.54 6.72 7.14
N TYR A 18 0.24 5.70 6.34
CA TYR A 18 1.23 4.72 5.89
C TYR A 18 1.88 5.10 4.56
N PHE A 19 1.40 6.15 3.90
CA PHE A 19 2.02 6.66 2.68
C PHE A 19 2.88 7.89 2.96
N TYR A 20 4.02 7.94 2.26
CA TYR A 20 4.86 9.12 2.13
C TYR A 20 4.47 9.82 0.83
N PHE A 21 4.12 11.11 0.88
CA PHE A 21 3.79 11.88 -0.33
C PHE A 21 4.04 13.38 -0.18
N ASP A 22 4.76 13.95 -1.15
CA ASP A 22 4.93 15.39 -1.29
C ASP A 22 3.73 16.00 -2.02
N PHE A 23 2.65 16.23 -1.27
CA PHE A 23 1.40 16.74 -1.80
C PHE A 23 1.56 18.15 -2.38
N ASN A 24 2.40 18.99 -1.77
CA ASN A 24 2.63 20.35 -2.25
C ASN A 24 3.34 20.31 -3.61
N ARG A 25 4.42 19.53 -3.73
CA ARG A 25 5.13 19.40 -5.00
C ARG A 25 4.27 18.75 -6.08
N PHE A 26 3.41 17.79 -5.72
CA PHE A 26 2.42 17.25 -6.64
C PHE A 26 1.52 18.34 -7.24
N ASN A 27 0.99 19.24 -6.41
CA ASN A 27 0.14 20.33 -6.89
C ASN A 27 0.90 21.30 -7.81
N GLU A 28 2.18 21.59 -7.52
CA GLU A 28 3.03 22.42 -8.38
C GLU A 28 3.34 21.76 -9.74
N VAL A 29 3.53 20.43 -9.76
CA VAL A 29 3.68 19.67 -11.00
C VAL A 29 2.37 19.68 -11.78
N ALA A 30 1.24 19.45 -11.12
CA ALA A 30 -0.07 19.47 -11.74
C ALA A 30 -0.46 20.85 -12.28
N SER A 31 -0.04 21.94 -11.63
CA SER A 31 -0.26 23.32 -12.08
C SER A 31 0.74 23.78 -13.14
N GLY A 32 1.79 23.00 -13.42
CA GLY A 32 2.86 23.36 -14.35
C GLY A 32 3.89 24.34 -13.78
N THR A 33 3.79 24.71 -12.51
CA THR A 33 4.73 25.64 -11.84
C THR A 33 6.09 24.98 -11.57
N ALA A 34 6.11 23.65 -11.44
CA ALA A 34 7.32 22.85 -11.21
C ALA A 34 8.06 22.45 -12.50
N ALA A 35 7.65 22.94 -13.68
CA ALA A 35 8.34 22.65 -14.92
C ALA A 35 9.56 23.56 -15.10
N PRO A 36 10.72 23.04 -15.54
CA PRO A 36 10.96 21.68 -16.04
C PRO A 36 11.40 20.64 -14.98
N GLU A 37 11.59 21.03 -13.72
CA GLU A 37 12.27 20.21 -12.72
C GLU A 37 11.47 18.96 -12.27
N GLY A 38 10.14 19.03 -12.24
CA GLY A 38 9.29 17.90 -11.86
C GLY A 38 9.34 17.57 -10.35
N PHE A 39 9.18 16.30 -9.98
CA PHE A 39 9.21 15.87 -8.58
C PHE A 39 10.61 15.98 -7.94
N PHE A 40 10.66 16.27 -6.63
CA PHE A 40 11.92 16.31 -5.91
C PHE A 40 12.50 14.90 -5.63
N PRO A 41 13.83 14.77 -5.56
CA PRO A 41 14.47 13.53 -5.14
C PRO A 41 14.29 13.26 -3.63
N PRO A 42 14.55 12.02 -3.19
CA PRO A 42 14.61 11.68 -1.76
C PRO A 42 15.51 12.63 -0.96
N GLY A 43 15.10 12.97 0.26
CA GLY A 43 15.80 13.91 1.15
C GLY A 43 15.52 15.40 0.90
N VAL A 44 14.96 15.76 -0.26
CA VAL A 44 14.46 17.11 -0.55
C VAL A 44 12.93 17.15 -0.54
N ALA A 45 12.29 16.09 -1.04
CA ALA A 45 10.84 15.93 -0.99
C ALA A 45 10.32 15.89 0.46
N SER A 46 9.22 16.61 0.71
CA SER A 46 8.59 16.71 2.03
C SER A 46 7.42 15.75 2.16
N ASP A 47 7.23 15.16 3.34
CA ASP A 47 6.04 14.36 3.61
C ASP A 47 4.94 15.24 4.19
N PHE A 48 4.00 15.67 3.35
CA PHE A 48 2.91 16.55 3.79
C PHE A 48 2.03 15.90 4.86
N PHE A 49 1.95 14.56 4.85
CA PHE A 49 1.12 13.80 5.77
C PHE A 49 1.89 13.32 7.00
N GLU A 50 3.14 13.75 7.17
CA GLU A 50 3.92 13.41 8.34
C GLU A 50 3.20 13.88 9.62
N ASN A 51 3.06 12.96 10.58
CA ASN A 51 2.33 13.16 11.83
C ASN A 51 0.83 13.49 11.68
N LEU A 52 0.26 13.44 10.47
CA LEU A 52 -1.18 13.45 10.29
C LEU A 52 -1.73 12.04 10.54
N ASN A 53 -2.84 11.99 11.27
CA ASN A 53 -3.57 10.76 11.49
C ASN A 53 -4.64 10.61 10.42
N VAL A 54 -4.77 9.41 9.89
CA VAL A 54 -5.93 8.99 9.08
C VAL A 54 -6.79 8.04 9.89
N LEU A 55 -8.11 8.09 9.65
CA LEU A 55 -9.01 7.08 10.19
C LEU A 55 -8.86 5.81 9.37
N ALA A 56 -8.47 4.71 10.00
CA ALA A 56 -8.23 3.44 9.32
C ALA A 56 -9.06 2.31 9.96
N ILE A 57 -9.55 1.41 9.10
CA ILE A 57 -10.03 0.09 9.48
C ILE A 57 -9.01 -0.91 8.96
N ILE A 58 -8.40 -1.69 9.86
CA ILE A 58 -7.48 -2.78 9.53
C ILE A 58 -8.14 -4.09 9.93
N ILE A 59 -8.16 -5.02 8.99
CA ILE A 59 -8.63 -6.38 9.17
C ILE A 59 -7.49 -7.30 8.78
N GLU A 60 -6.94 -8.00 9.76
CA GLU A 60 -5.95 -9.04 9.52
C GLU A 60 -6.64 -10.40 9.53
N VAL A 61 -6.50 -11.11 8.42
CA VAL A 61 -7.14 -12.42 8.18
C VAL A 61 -6.03 -13.48 8.12
N PRO A 62 -6.11 -14.54 8.96
CA PRO A 62 -5.19 -15.67 8.84
C PRO A 62 -5.25 -16.34 7.47
N ASN A 63 -4.10 -16.72 6.93
CA ASN A 63 -4.01 -17.33 5.59
C ASN A 63 -4.89 -18.58 5.42
N PHE A 64 -5.08 -19.38 6.48
CA PHE A 64 -5.93 -20.58 6.41
C PHE A 64 -7.41 -20.24 6.13
N MET A 65 -7.86 -19.01 6.39
CA MET A 65 -9.22 -18.57 6.08
C MET A 65 -9.39 -18.17 4.61
N LEU A 66 -8.31 -17.99 3.84
CA LEU A 66 -8.35 -17.65 2.41
C LEU A 66 -8.68 -18.85 1.52
N GLY A 67 -8.64 -20.08 2.08
CA GLY A 67 -8.89 -21.32 1.35
C GLY A 67 -7.75 -21.68 0.40
N ASP A 68 -8.05 -22.55 -0.57
CA ASP A 68 -7.07 -22.95 -1.58
C ASP A 68 -6.85 -21.82 -2.58
N ALA A 69 -5.60 -21.37 -2.72
CA ALA A 69 -5.22 -20.40 -3.72
C ALA A 69 -5.60 -20.87 -5.14
N PRO A 70 -6.03 -20.00 -6.06
CA PRO A 70 -6.32 -20.38 -7.45
C PRO A 70 -5.04 -20.65 -8.24
N ASP A 71 -5.18 -21.17 -9.46
CA ASP A 71 -4.06 -21.34 -10.39
C ASP A 71 -3.43 -19.98 -10.73
N HIS A 72 -2.11 -19.97 -10.86
CA HIS A 72 -1.37 -18.72 -11.04
C HIS A 72 -1.74 -18.02 -12.36
N ILE A 73 -2.06 -16.73 -12.30
CA ILE A 73 -2.47 -15.93 -13.48
C ILE A 73 -1.44 -15.94 -14.61
N GLY A 74 -0.15 -16.03 -14.28
CA GLY A 74 0.94 -16.19 -15.24
C GLY A 74 0.78 -17.38 -16.21
N GLY A 75 0.04 -18.42 -15.82
CA GLY A 75 -0.29 -19.54 -16.71
C GLY A 75 -1.13 -19.10 -17.92
N ALA A 76 -2.03 -18.13 -17.75
CA ALA A 76 -2.81 -17.55 -18.85
C ALA A 76 -1.93 -16.77 -19.86
N PHE A 77 -0.70 -16.43 -19.46
CA PHE A 77 0.30 -15.74 -20.29
C PHE A 77 1.47 -16.68 -20.71
N GLY A 78 1.31 -18.00 -20.54
CA GLY A 78 2.30 -18.99 -20.96
C GLY A 78 3.47 -19.19 -20.00
N ILE A 79 3.42 -18.62 -18.79
CA ILE A 79 4.44 -18.84 -17.75
C ILE A 79 4.02 -20.05 -16.91
N ASN A 80 4.67 -21.18 -17.17
CA ASN A 80 4.36 -22.47 -16.56
C ASN A 80 5.18 -22.73 -15.28
N GLY A 81 4.72 -23.68 -14.46
CA GLY A 81 5.44 -24.13 -13.24
C GLY A 81 5.33 -23.17 -12.06
N LEU A 82 4.40 -22.21 -12.10
CA LEU A 82 4.17 -21.26 -11.01
C LEU A 82 3.23 -21.87 -9.96
N PRO A 83 3.49 -21.65 -8.66
CA PRO A 83 2.63 -22.14 -7.60
C PRO A 83 1.27 -21.44 -7.63
N ARG A 84 0.22 -22.13 -7.17
CA ARG A 84 -1.10 -21.53 -6.93
C ARG A 84 -0.96 -20.32 -6.02
N ALA A 85 -1.58 -19.20 -6.38
CA ALA A 85 -1.40 -17.93 -5.69
C ALA A 85 -2.70 -17.10 -5.71
N HIS A 86 -3.04 -16.50 -4.58
CA HIS A 86 -4.07 -15.46 -4.54
C HIS A 86 -3.57 -14.20 -5.27
N ASN A 87 -4.50 -13.44 -5.87
CA ASN A 87 -4.17 -12.23 -6.63
C ASN A 87 -3.23 -11.31 -5.85
N VAL A 88 -2.04 -11.09 -6.41
CA VAL A 88 -0.95 -10.43 -5.72
C VAL A 88 -1.15 -8.92 -5.73
N TRP A 89 -1.31 -8.31 -4.55
CA TRP A 89 -1.11 -6.88 -4.35
C TRP A 89 0.20 -6.65 -3.61
N VAL A 90 1.27 -6.33 -4.35
CA VAL A 90 2.56 -5.93 -3.77
C VAL A 90 2.68 -4.42 -3.86
N SER A 91 2.70 -3.76 -2.71
CA SER A 91 3.02 -2.34 -2.56
C SER A 91 4.27 -2.21 -1.69
N ALA A 92 5.43 -2.04 -2.32
CA ALA A 92 6.65 -1.65 -1.62
C ALA A 92 6.69 -0.12 -1.50
N LYS A 93 6.05 0.42 -0.46
CA LYS A 93 6.23 1.84 -0.06
C LYS A 93 7.40 1.89 0.91
N ARG A 94 8.62 2.04 0.39
CA ARG A 94 9.75 2.42 1.24
C ARG A 94 9.79 3.94 1.31
N LYS A 95 9.94 4.48 2.52
CA LYS A 95 10.44 5.84 2.72
C LYS A 95 11.85 5.83 2.10
N GLN A 96 12.01 6.45 0.93
CA GLN A 96 13.34 6.77 0.41
C GLN A 96 13.82 8.05 1.07
#